data_AF-S7QCK5-F1
#
_entry.id   AF-S7QCK5-F1
#
_cell.length_a   1.000
_cell.length_b   1.000
_cell.length_c   1.000
_cell.angle_alpha   90.00
_cell.angle_beta   90.00
_cell.angle_gamma   90.00
#
_symmetry.space_group_name_H-M   'P 1'
#
loop_
_entity.id
_entity.type
_entity.pdbx_description
1 polymer ?
#
loop_
_entity_poly.entity_id
_entity_poly.type
_entity_poly.pdbx_seq_one_letter_code
_entity_poly.pdbx_strand_id
1 'polypeptide(L)'
;MQTPTCTGVRIRSTRDANVLFHAVALNILPMVVRRLDSDARMALCSGCVYVWEERCHGLPEGSEPGIERFTDGRSWGPSRARDDFLFYYEKCPSKTLTAGSSKAAKRQTMIKQTYSVYVNTPAGLRKWHLNAYYTQETVDQLITVDDIPSLRNLVVPDSYYICARASRSR
;
A
#
# COMPACT_ATOMS: atom_id res chain seq x y z
N MET A 1 13.97 -4.57 11.57
CA MET A 1 13.48 -4.47 10.19
C MET A 1 11.95 -4.47 10.21
N GLN A 2 11.29 -3.49 9.59
CA GLN A 2 9.84 -3.56 9.41
C GLN A 2 9.50 -4.48 8.24
N THR A 3 8.58 -5.41 8.46
CA THR A 3 8.10 -6.33 7.42
C THR A 3 6.88 -5.75 6.70
N PRO A 4 6.67 -6.10 5.42
CA PRO A 4 5.39 -5.87 4.77
C PRO A 4 4.24 -6.52 5.53
N THR A 5 3.04 -5.97 5.40
CA THR A 5 1.80 -6.57 5.92
C THR A 5 1.56 -7.93 5.28
N CYS A 6 1.81 -8.04 3.98
CA CYS A 6 1.92 -9.32 3.28
C CYS A 6 2.81 -9.18 2.04
N THR A 7 3.25 -10.31 1.48
CA THR A 7 4.11 -10.38 0.30
C THR A 7 3.53 -11.34 -0.73
N GLY A 8 3.90 -11.16 -2.00
CA GLY A 8 3.42 -12.01 -3.10
C GLY A 8 1.96 -11.78 -3.51
N VAL A 9 1.31 -10.70 -3.04
CA VAL A 9 -0.13 -10.46 -3.23
C VAL A 9 -0.39 -9.31 -4.20
N ARG A 10 -1.37 -9.47 -5.08
CA ARG A 10 -1.97 -8.40 -5.91
C ARG A 10 -3.32 -7.99 -5.35
N ILE A 11 -3.62 -6.68 -5.42
CA ILE A 11 -4.91 -6.10 -5.06
C ILE A 11 -5.71 -5.80 -6.32
N ARG A 12 -6.77 -6.58 -6.57
CA ARG A 12 -7.60 -6.44 -7.80
C ARG A 12 -8.74 -5.45 -7.62
N SER A 13 -9.26 -5.34 -6.39
CA SER A 13 -10.49 -4.61 -6.10
C SER A 13 -10.46 -3.98 -4.70
N THR A 14 -11.43 -3.10 -4.41
CA THR A 14 -11.66 -2.58 -3.06
C THR A 14 -12.04 -3.68 -2.06
N ARG A 15 -12.68 -4.77 -2.52
CA ARG A 15 -12.92 -5.96 -1.70
C ARG A 15 -11.61 -6.58 -1.20
N ASP A 16 -10.65 -6.80 -2.10
CA ASP A 16 -9.35 -7.36 -1.72
C ASP A 16 -8.65 -6.47 -0.68
N ALA A 17 -8.70 -5.15 -0.88
CA ALA A 17 -8.13 -4.20 0.07
C ALA A 17 -8.84 -4.21 1.44
N ASN A 18 -10.18 -4.27 1.45
CA ASN A 18 -10.97 -4.33 2.68
C ASN A 18 -10.71 -5.63 3.46
N VAL A 19 -10.48 -6.76 2.78
CA VAL A 19 -10.05 -8.01 3.42
C VAL A 19 -8.71 -7.82 4.14
N LEU A 20 -7.73 -7.17 3.51
CA LEU A 20 -6.44 -6.90 4.15
C LEU A 20 -6.57 -5.93 5.33
N PHE A 21 -7.39 -4.88 5.22
CA PHE A 21 -7.67 -4.01 6.37
C PHE A 21 -8.32 -4.79 7.51
N HIS A 22 -9.26 -5.68 7.22
CA HIS A 22 -9.93 -6.47 8.25
C HIS A 22 -9.01 -7.50 8.90
N ALA A 23 -8.15 -8.15 8.12
CA ALA A 23 -7.12 -9.03 8.65
C ALA A 23 -6.16 -8.31 9.59
N VAL A 24 -5.79 -7.06 9.27
CA VAL A 24 -4.97 -6.22 10.14
C VAL A 24 -5.74 -5.82 11.41
N ALA A 25 -7.02 -5.45 11.30
CA ALA A 25 -7.86 -5.12 12.46
C ALA A 25 -8.02 -6.29 13.43
N LEU A 26 -8.02 -7.52 12.91
CA LEU A 26 -8.07 -8.77 13.68
C LEU A 26 -6.69 -9.28 14.14
N ASN A 27 -5.60 -8.53 13.88
CA ASN A 27 -4.22 -8.92 14.17
C ASN A 27 -3.77 -10.23 13.48
N ILE A 28 -4.43 -10.64 12.39
CA ILE A 28 -3.99 -11.76 11.54
C ILE A 28 -2.77 -11.35 10.72
N LEU A 29 -2.75 -10.10 10.24
CA LEU A 29 -1.62 -9.50 9.51
C LEU A 29 -1.08 -8.30 10.28
N PRO A 30 0.23 -8.02 10.21
CA PRO A 30 0.82 -6.91 10.93
C PRO A 30 0.51 -5.54 10.28
N MET A 31 0.17 -4.55 11.11
CA MET A 31 0.13 -3.15 10.70
C MET A 31 1.54 -2.54 10.76
N VAL A 32 1.85 -1.68 9.78
CA VAL A 32 3.05 -0.85 9.77
C VAL A 32 2.77 0.42 10.59
N VAL A 33 3.42 0.53 11.76
CA VAL A 33 3.16 1.61 12.72
C VAL A 33 4.20 2.74 12.71
N ARG A 34 5.38 2.49 12.13
CA ARG A 34 6.48 3.46 11.99
C ARG A 34 7.02 3.50 10.56
N ARG A 35 7.87 4.48 10.24
CA ARG A 35 8.47 4.62 8.90
C ARG A 35 9.44 3.48 8.59
N LEU A 36 9.47 3.05 7.32
CA LEU A 36 10.42 2.06 6.82
C LEU A 36 11.86 2.53 7.05
N ASP A 37 12.67 1.65 7.64
CA ASP A 37 14.12 1.79 7.78
C ASP A 37 14.82 1.56 6.43
N SER A 38 16.14 1.81 6.37
CA SER A 38 16.92 1.70 5.14
C SER A 38 16.82 0.30 4.53
N ASP A 39 16.93 -0.74 5.36
CA ASP A 39 16.90 -2.13 4.92
C ASP A 39 15.52 -2.51 4.38
N ALA A 40 14.44 -2.10 5.04
CA ALA A 40 13.08 -2.35 4.55
C ALA A 40 12.78 -1.63 3.22
N ARG A 41 13.35 -0.44 3.00
CA ARG A 41 13.24 0.26 1.70
C ARG A 41 14.01 -0.48 0.61
N MET A 42 15.21 -0.98 0.92
CA MET A 42 16.02 -1.79 0.00
C MET A 42 15.36 -3.13 -0.32
N ALA A 43 14.66 -3.73 0.64
CA ALA A 43 13.94 -4.99 0.47
C ALA A 43 12.60 -4.86 -0.30
N LEU A 44 12.15 -3.65 -0.60
CA LEU A 44 10.86 -3.44 -1.27
C LEU A 44 10.87 -4.00 -2.70
N CYS A 45 9.99 -4.97 -2.94
CA CYS A 45 9.88 -5.69 -4.21
C CYS A 45 8.42 -5.87 -4.65
N SER A 46 8.23 -6.51 -5.81
CA SER A 46 6.91 -6.82 -6.32
C SER A 46 6.16 -7.78 -5.40
N GLY A 47 4.87 -7.53 -5.19
CA GLY A 47 4.00 -8.27 -4.29
C GLY A 47 4.03 -7.79 -2.84
N CYS A 48 4.90 -6.83 -2.48
CA CYS A 48 4.85 -6.23 -1.15
C CYS A 48 3.58 -5.38 -1.00
N VAL A 49 2.87 -5.58 0.11
CA VAL A 49 1.73 -4.75 0.51
C VAL A 49 1.93 -4.27 1.94
N TYR A 50 1.67 -2.99 2.17
CA TYR A 50 1.81 -2.34 3.47
C TYR A 50 0.51 -1.66 3.85
N VAL A 51 0.00 -1.99 5.03
CA VAL A 51 -1.15 -1.33 5.65
C VAL A 51 -0.67 -0.50 6.83
N TRP A 52 -1.10 0.75 6.91
CA TRP A 52 -0.70 1.68 7.97
C TRP A 52 -1.80 2.67 8.33
N GLU A 53 -1.76 3.17 9.55
CA GLU A 53 -2.65 4.20 10.06
C GLU A 53 -2.02 5.59 9.90
N GLU A 54 -2.78 6.54 9.35
CA GLU A 54 -2.40 7.95 9.29
C GLU A 54 -2.46 8.56 10.69
N ARG A 55 -1.36 9.19 11.11
CA ARG A 55 -1.30 9.91 12.38
C ARG A 55 -2.38 11.00 12.42
N CYS A 56 -3.28 10.95 13.39
CA CYS A 56 -4.20 12.05 13.66
C CYS A 56 -3.45 13.24 14.28
N HIS A 57 -3.62 14.42 13.70
CA HIS A 57 -3.13 15.67 14.29
C HIS A 57 -3.89 15.95 15.60
N GLY A 58 -3.16 16.29 16.67
CA GLY A 58 -3.74 16.62 17.99
C GLY A 58 -3.53 15.56 19.09
N LEU A 59 -2.77 14.48 18.83
CA LEU A 59 -2.34 13.56 19.89
C LEU A 59 -1.32 14.23 20.83
N PRO A 60 -1.35 13.94 22.15
CA PRO A 60 -0.45 14.54 23.12
C PRO A 60 1.03 14.27 22.77
N GLU A 61 1.87 15.28 23.01
CA GLU A 61 3.32 15.19 22.86
C GLU A 61 3.85 14.01 23.71
N GLY A 62 4.51 13.06 23.05
CA GLY A 62 4.93 11.78 23.65
C GLY A 62 4.32 10.54 22.99
N SER A 63 3.32 10.70 22.12
CA SER A 63 2.80 9.59 21.31
C SER A 63 3.84 9.14 20.26
N GLU A 64 4.06 7.82 20.14
CA GLU A 64 4.95 7.16 19.17
C GLU A 64 4.94 7.87 17.80
N PRO A 65 6.08 8.01 17.10
CA PRO A 65 6.17 8.67 15.81
C PRO A 65 5.40 7.90 14.71
N GLY A 66 4.09 8.15 14.63
CA GLY A 66 3.20 7.62 13.59
C GLY A 66 3.54 8.14 12.19
N ILE A 67 2.88 7.55 11.18
CA ILE A 67 3.17 7.83 9.78
C ILE A 67 2.17 8.88 9.26
N GLU A 68 2.69 10.03 8.80
CA GLU A 68 1.87 11.03 8.10
C GLU A 68 1.90 10.85 6.57
N ARG A 69 3.06 10.45 6.06
CA ARG A 69 3.30 10.17 4.65
C ARG A 69 4.18 8.95 4.52
N PHE A 70 3.73 7.97 3.75
CA PHE A 70 4.51 6.76 3.49
C PHE A 70 5.68 7.06 2.55
N THR A 71 6.90 6.83 3.04
CA THR A 71 8.14 7.08 2.30
C THR A 71 8.85 5.75 2.06
N ASP A 72 8.84 5.31 0.80
CA ASP A 72 9.36 4.00 0.36
C ASP A 72 10.76 4.08 -0.30
N GLY A 73 11.34 5.28 -0.37
CA GLY A 73 12.68 5.50 -0.95
C GLY A 73 12.72 5.50 -2.48
N ARG A 74 11.58 5.38 -3.16
CA ARG A 74 11.49 5.38 -4.63
C ARG A 74 11.03 6.73 -5.17
N SER A 75 11.44 7.03 -6.41
CA SER A 75 11.04 8.24 -7.12
C SER A 75 9.79 7.98 -7.95
N TRP A 76 8.68 8.65 -7.61
CA TRP A 76 7.38 8.40 -8.24
C TRP A 76 6.99 9.53 -9.21
N GLY A 77 6.32 9.15 -10.30
CA GLY A 77 5.58 10.04 -11.19
C GLY A 77 4.36 10.68 -10.52
N PRO A 78 3.68 11.61 -11.21
CA PRO A 78 2.41 12.14 -10.74
C PRO A 78 1.37 11.02 -10.58
N SER A 79 0.46 11.18 -9.63
CA SER A 79 -0.61 10.21 -9.39
C SER A 79 -1.56 10.10 -10.59
N ARG A 80 -2.05 8.89 -10.84
CA ARG A 80 -3.12 8.59 -11.79
C ARG A 80 -4.26 7.96 -11.02
N ALA A 81 -5.45 8.55 -11.07
CA ALA A 81 -6.64 7.96 -10.48
C ALA A 81 -7.25 6.93 -11.45
N ARG A 82 -7.63 5.77 -10.93
CA ARG A 82 -8.46 4.80 -11.64
C ARG A 82 -9.33 4.11 -10.60
N ASP A 83 -10.65 4.21 -10.78
CA ASP A 83 -11.64 3.82 -9.78
C ASP A 83 -11.33 4.50 -8.43
N ASP A 84 -11.39 3.75 -7.33
CA ASP A 84 -11.07 4.22 -5.99
C ASP A 84 -9.55 4.25 -5.67
N PHE A 85 -8.71 3.81 -6.61
CA PHE A 85 -7.28 3.68 -6.40
C PHE A 85 -6.47 4.84 -7.00
N LEU A 86 -5.30 5.09 -6.42
CA LEU A 86 -4.26 5.92 -7.01
C LEU A 86 -3.08 5.06 -7.44
N PHE A 87 -2.55 5.36 -8.62
CA PHE A 87 -1.41 4.68 -9.21
C PHE A 87 -0.25 5.65 -9.39
N TYR A 88 0.94 5.16 -9.08
CA TYR A 88 2.20 5.86 -9.27
C TYR A 88 3.15 4.95 -10.04
N TYR A 89 3.81 5.50 -11.04
CA TYR A 89 4.81 4.78 -11.83
C TYR A 89 6.19 5.28 -11.41
N GLU A 90 7.10 4.36 -11.12
CA GLU A 90 8.47 4.70 -10.75
C GLU A 90 9.16 5.41 -11.92
N LYS A 91 9.80 6.54 -11.62
CA LYS A 91 10.65 7.24 -12.57
C LYS A 91 11.95 6.46 -12.70
N CYS A 92 12.35 6.16 -13.93
CA CYS A 92 13.72 5.72 -14.18
C CYS A 92 14.68 6.80 -13.65
N PRO A 93 15.70 6.45 -12.86
CA PRO A 93 16.76 7.40 -12.57
C PRO A 93 17.37 7.79 -13.91
N SER A 94 17.30 9.08 -14.25
CA SER A 94 18.01 9.65 -15.39
C SER A 94 19.50 9.44 -15.14
N LYS A 95 20.05 8.30 -15.57
CA LYS A 95 21.49 8.16 -15.68
C LYS A 95 21.92 9.16 -16.74
N THR A 96 22.78 10.07 -16.31
CA THR A 96 23.53 11.02 -17.12
C THR A 96 23.88 10.40 -18.46
N LEU A 97 23.59 11.15 -19.51
CA LEU A 97 23.85 10.86 -20.91
C LEU A 97 25.23 10.24 -21.12
N THR A 98 25.29 8.92 -21.31
CA THR A 98 26.30 8.31 -22.17
C THR A 98 25.55 7.76 -23.39
N ALA A 99 25.67 8.52 -24.48
CA ALA A 99 25.20 8.13 -25.79
C ALA A 99 25.85 6.78 -26.18
N GLY A 100 25.03 5.86 -26.70
CA GLY A 100 25.52 4.62 -27.32
C GLY A 100 25.24 3.34 -26.54
N SER A 101 23.97 2.97 -26.39
CA SER A 101 23.53 1.57 -26.52
C SER A 101 22.01 1.52 -26.52
N SER A 102 21.43 1.31 -27.71
CA SER A 102 20.03 1.03 -27.98
C SER A 102 19.61 -0.37 -27.50
N LYS A 103 19.87 -0.67 -26.23
CA LYS A 103 19.23 -1.73 -25.45
C LYS A 103 19.17 -1.26 -24.00
N ALA A 104 18.44 -0.18 -23.76
CA ALA A 104 18.00 0.15 -22.41
C ALA A 104 17.21 -1.07 -21.92
N ALA A 105 17.83 -1.88 -21.06
CA ALA A 105 17.14 -2.93 -20.32
C ALA A 105 15.80 -2.33 -19.90
N LYS A 106 14.69 -2.95 -20.32
CA LYS A 106 13.34 -2.64 -19.82
C LYS A 106 13.41 -2.81 -18.31
N ARG A 107 13.88 -1.78 -17.59
CA ARG A 107 13.87 -1.76 -16.15
C ARG A 107 12.40 -1.77 -15.84
N GLN A 108 11.94 -2.90 -15.30
CA GLN A 108 10.56 -3.10 -14.92
C GLN A 108 10.15 -1.90 -14.07
N THR A 109 9.23 -1.11 -14.60
CA THR A 109 8.77 0.08 -13.91
C THR A 109 7.92 -0.40 -12.74
N MET A 110 8.40 -0.14 -11.52
CA MET A 110 7.59 -0.43 -10.34
C MET A 110 6.32 0.44 -10.40
N ILE A 111 5.20 -0.18 -10.10
CA ILE A 111 3.89 0.44 -9.97
C ILE A 111 3.54 0.38 -8.49
N LYS A 112 3.20 1.53 -7.92
CA LYS A 112 2.59 1.62 -6.60
C LYS A 112 1.11 1.90 -6.77
N GLN A 113 0.28 1.02 -6.25
CA GLN A 113 -1.17 1.15 -6.16
C GLN A 113 -1.54 1.45 -4.71
N THR A 114 -2.28 2.53 -4.49
CA THR A 114 -2.66 2.95 -3.14
C THR A 114 -4.17 3.06 -2.99
N TYR A 115 -4.67 2.73 -1.81
CA TYR A 115 -6.06 2.86 -1.42
C TYR A 115 -6.16 3.32 0.03
N SER A 116 -7.19 4.07 0.37
CA SER A 116 -7.34 4.62 1.72
C SER A 116 -8.79 4.62 2.15
N VAL A 117 -9.02 4.34 3.42
CA VAL A 117 -10.34 4.22 4.03
C VAL A 117 -10.39 4.94 5.36
N TYR A 118 -11.58 5.40 5.73
CA TYR A 118 -11.92 5.74 7.10
C TYR A 118 -12.47 4.52 7.83
N VAL A 119 -11.99 4.29 9.03
CA VAL A 119 -12.36 3.17 9.90
C VAL A 119 -12.78 3.73 11.25
N ASN A 120 -13.95 3.32 11.73
CA ASN A 120 -14.38 3.67 13.07
C ASN A 120 -13.75 2.69 14.06
N THR A 121 -12.80 3.16 14.86
CA THR A 121 -12.16 2.36 15.91
C THR A 121 -12.71 2.77 17.27
N PRO A 122 -12.54 1.94 18.33
CA PRO A 122 -12.87 2.37 19.68
C PRO A 122 -12.16 3.66 20.13
N ALA A 123 -11.00 3.97 19.52
CA ALA A 123 -10.23 5.19 19.77
C ALA A 123 -10.65 6.38 18.87
N GLY A 124 -11.72 6.23 18.10
CA GLY A 124 -12.28 7.23 17.20
C GLY A 124 -12.10 6.90 15.71
N LEU A 125 -12.50 7.85 14.86
CA LEU A 125 -12.34 7.75 13.41
C LEU A 125 -10.85 7.82 13.05
N ARG A 126 -10.35 6.78 12.40
CA ARG A 126 -8.98 6.68 11.89
C ARG A 126 -8.98 6.57 10.39
N LYS A 127 -7.89 7.01 9.77
CA LYS A 127 -7.70 6.90 8.33
C LYS A 127 -6.58 5.91 8.06
N TRP A 128 -6.93 4.80 7.43
CA TRP A 128 -5.99 3.73 7.10
C TRP A 128 -5.65 3.78 5.62
N HIS A 129 -4.44 3.35 5.32
CA HIS A 129 -3.88 3.34 3.98
C HIS A 129 -3.32 1.98 3.65
N LEU A 130 -3.43 1.63 2.38
CA LEU A 130 -2.83 0.45 1.77
C LEU A 130 -1.93 0.92 0.64
N ASN A 131 -0.70 0.41 0.61
CA ASN A 131 0.24 0.57 -0.49
C ASN A 131 0.66 -0.81 -1.00
N ALA A 132 0.33 -1.12 -2.24
CA ALA A 132 0.72 -2.34 -2.93
C ALA A 132 1.72 -2.01 -4.05
N TYR A 133 2.72 -2.88 -4.22
CA TYR A 133 3.82 -2.69 -5.16
C TYR A 133 3.91 -3.88 -6.10
N TYR A 134 4.02 -3.64 -7.41
CA TYR A 134 4.22 -4.69 -8.41
C TYR A 134 4.80 -4.11 -9.71
N THR A 135 5.19 -4.96 -10.65
CA THR A 135 5.56 -4.55 -12.01
C THR A 135 4.56 -5.14 -13.00
N GLN A 136 4.47 -4.60 -14.21
CA GLN A 136 3.57 -5.13 -15.23
C GLN A 136 3.86 -6.60 -15.60
N GLU A 137 5.11 -7.05 -15.40
CA GLU A 137 5.55 -8.41 -15.76
C GLU A 137 5.25 -9.44 -14.66
N THR A 138 5.27 -9.00 -13.40
CA THR A 138 5.08 -9.89 -12.24
C THR A 138 3.64 -9.96 -11.78
N VAL A 139 2.81 -8.97 -12.13
CA VAL A 139 1.48 -8.79 -11.55
C VAL A 139 0.53 -9.98 -11.77
N ASP A 140 0.71 -10.73 -12.86
CA ASP A 140 -0.11 -11.91 -13.18
C ASP A 140 0.42 -13.20 -12.51
N GLN A 141 1.60 -13.14 -11.89
CA GLN A 141 2.20 -14.24 -11.11
C GLN A 141 1.92 -14.11 -9.61
N LEU A 142 1.39 -12.98 -9.17
CA LEU A 142 1.06 -12.72 -7.78
C LEU A 142 -0.27 -13.39 -7.41
N ILE A 143 -0.34 -13.93 -6.21
CA ILE A 143 -1.57 -14.51 -5.67
C ILE A 143 -2.52 -13.41 -5.20
N THR A 144 -3.74 -13.79 -4.87
CA THR A 144 -4.79 -12.89 -4.39
C THR A 144 -5.15 -13.20 -2.94
N VAL A 145 -6.01 -12.38 -2.33
CA VAL A 145 -6.48 -12.63 -0.96
C VAL A 145 -7.28 -13.93 -0.84
N ASP A 146 -7.90 -14.40 -1.93
CA ASP A 146 -8.70 -15.64 -1.95
C ASP A 146 -7.80 -16.90 -1.92
N ASP A 147 -6.53 -16.77 -2.30
CA ASP A 147 -5.55 -17.86 -2.28
C ASP A 147 -4.90 -18.06 -0.91
N ILE A 148 -5.05 -17.09 0.01
CA ILE A 148 -4.45 -17.14 1.34
C ILE A 148 -5.43 -17.80 2.32
N PRO A 149 -5.12 -18.97 2.90
CA PRO A 149 -6.08 -19.72 3.72
C PRO A 149 -6.65 -18.95 4.91
N SER A 150 -5.86 -18.08 5.54
CA SER A 150 -6.28 -17.25 6.67
C SER A 150 -7.16 -16.06 6.27
N LEU A 151 -7.24 -15.71 4.97
CA LEU A 151 -7.95 -14.53 4.47
C LEU A 151 -9.16 -14.88 3.61
N ARG A 152 -9.12 -16.01 2.90
CA ARG A 152 -10.13 -16.38 1.89
C ARG A 152 -11.57 -16.48 2.42
N ASN A 153 -11.71 -16.85 3.69
CA ASN A 153 -13.02 -17.02 4.36
C ASN A 153 -13.34 -15.84 5.29
N LEU A 154 -12.56 -14.77 5.23
CA LEU A 154 -12.71 -13.66 6.14
C LEU A 154 -13.94 -12.83 5.74
N VAL A 155 -14.91 -12.75 6.64
CA VAL A 155 -16.13 -11.96 6.44
C VAL A 155 -15.85 -10.53 6.88
N VAL A 156 -15.77 -9.62 5.92
CA VAL A 156 -15.60 -8.19 6.18
C VAL A 156 -16.98 -7.60 6.48
N PRO A 157 -17.19 -6.94 7.64
CA PRO A 157 -18.46 -6.30 7.95
C PRO A 157 -18.78 -5.17 6.97
N ASP A 158 -20.04 -5.09 6.55
CA ASP A 158 -20.50 -4.04 5.65
C ASP A 158 -20.30 -2.65 6.27
N SER A 159 -19.95 -1.69 5.42
CA SER A 159 -19.77 -0.27 5.80
C SER A 159 -18.71 0.01 6.87
N TYR A 160 -17.91 -0.98 7.27
CA TYR A 160 -16.85 -0.78 8.28
C TYR A 160 -15.63 -0.01 7.73
N TYR A 161 -15.37 -0.18 6.43
CA TYR A 161 -14.28 0.48 5.70
C TYR A 161 -14.86 1.43 4.66
N ILE A 162 -14.86 2.73 4.96
CA ILE A 162 -15.45 3.75 4.08
C ILE A 162 -14.35 4.31 3.18
N CYS A 163 -14.48 4.20 1.86
CA CYS A 163 -13.52 4.76 0.91
C CYS A 163 -13.28 6.25 1.21
N ALA A 164 -12.04 6.64 1.50
CA ALA A 164 -11.70 8.02 1.83
C ALA A 164 -11.73 8.95 0.61
N ARG A 165 -11.75 8.37 -0.59
CA ARG A 165 -11.84 9.10 -1.87
C ARG A 165 -13.25 9.16 -2.44
N ALA A 166 -14.18 8.30 -2.01
CA ALA A 166 -15.56 8.37 -2.46
C ALA A 166 -16.05 9.78 -2.12
N SER A 167 -16.38 10.56 -3.16
CA SER A 167 -17.00 11.85 -2.95
C SER A 167 -18.22 11.59 -2.08
N ARG A 168 -18.38 12.35 -1.00
CA ARG A 168 -19.69 12.45 -0.34
C ARG A 168 -20.60 13.15 -1.34
N SER A 169 -21.10 12.43 -2.34
CA SER A 169 -22.32 12.80 -3.02
C SER A 169 -23.45 12.38 -2.09
N ARG A 170 -23.80 13.29 -1.18
CA ARG A 170 -25.12 13.40 -0.56
C ARG A 170 -25.46 14.86 -0.51
#